data_AF-A0A6H0CKV9-F1
#
_entry.id   AF-A0A6H0CKV9-F1
#
_cell.length_a   1.000
_cell.length_b   1.000
_cell.length_c   1.000
_cell.angle_alpha   90.00
_cell.angle_beta   90.00
_cell.angle_gamma   90.00
#
_symmetry.space_group_name_H-M   'P 1'
#
loop_
_entity.id
_entity.type
_entity.pdbx_description
1 polymer ?
#
loop_
_entity_poly.entity_id
_entity_poly.type
_entity_poly.pdbx_seq_one_letter_code
_entity_poly.pdbx_strand_id
1 'polypeptide(L)'
;MNTEPEHTVLGPGLTIPLTADDAHVLGDDAELLAALLGQALHGIALLRAGRASVEDLTEAIERTTELMERLNGIRRAEVREFAAQKGTHGALARAMHLTSRATAQSRRRALLREVPDVMEEWAVGERDWRQD
;
A
#
# COMPACT_ATOMS: atom_id res chain seq x y z
N MET A 1 -8.68 39.04 30.43
CA MET A 1 -8.18 37.65 30.39
C MET A 1 -8.99 36.95 29.31
N ASN A 2 -8.50 36.98 28.07
CA ASN A 2 -9.15 36.35 26.92
C ASN A 2 -8.30 35.15 26.53
N THR A 3 -8.81 33.95 26.76
CA THR A 3 -8.32 32.72 26.16
C THR A 3 -9.07 32.56 24.84
N GLU A 4 -8.50 33.06 23.75
CA GLU A 4 -8.92 32.63 22.42
C GLU A 4 -8.50 31.16 22.24
N PRO A 5 -9.37 30.28 21.72
CA PRO A 5 -8.99 28.92 21.40
C PRO A 5 -7.95 28.96 20.28
N GLU A 6 -6.80 28.34 20.49
CA GLU A 6 -5.86 28.07 19.40
C GLU A 6 -6.61 27.27 18.32
N HIS A 7 -6.98 27.94 17.23
CA HIS A 7 -7.41 27.25 16.03
C HIS A 7 -6.22 26.47 15.52
N THR A 8 -6.22 25.16 15.73
CA THR A 8 -5.35 24.25 14.98
C THR A 8 -5.66 24.47 13.51
N VAL A 9 -4.83 25.27 12.83
CA VAL A 9 -4.94 25.47 11.39
C VAL A 9 -4.62 24.13 10.76
N LEU A 10 -5.66 23.40 10.36
CA LEU A 10 -5.51 22.17 9.60
C LEU A 10 -4.83 22.54 8.27
N GLY A 11 -3.71 21.90 7.97
CA GLY A 11 -3.03 22.06 6.68
C GLY A 11 -3.91 21.57 5.52
N PRO A 12 -3.49 21.84 4.25
CA PRO A 12 -4.23 21.35 3.10
C PRO A 12 -4.33 19.83 3.10
N GLY A 13 -5.54 19.30 2.91
CA GLY A 13 -5.77 17.86 2.81
C GLY A 13 -5.20 17.25 1.54
N LEU A 14 -4.73 16.00 1.62
CA LEU A 14 -4.38 15.21 0.44
C LEU A 14 -5.67 14.62 -0.14
N THR A 15 -5.93 14.87 -1.42
CA THR A 15 -7.09 14.31 -2.13
C THR A 15 -6.63 13.42 -3.27
N ILE A 16 -7.22 12.23 -3.37
CA ILE A 16 -6.96 11.26 -4.44
C ILE A 16 -8.27 11.14 -5.24
N PRO A 17 -8.34 11.65 -6.48
CA PRO A 17 -9.55 11.54 -7.29
C PRO A 17 -9.73 10.09 -7.74
N LEU A 18 -10.93 9.55 -7.54
CA LEU A 18 -11.35 8.24 -8.02
C LEU A 18 -12.54 8.39 -8.96
N THR A 19 -12.63 7.50 -9.96
CA THR A 19 -13.87 7.35 -10.73
C THR A 19 -14.95 6.69 -9.86
N ALA A 20 -16.22 6.81 -10.25
CA ALA A 20 -17.30 6.16 -9.53
C ALA A 20 -17.16 4.62 -9.53
N ASP A 21 -16.69 4.06 -10.65
CA ASP A 21 -16.47 2.62 -10.78
C ASP A 21 -15.32 2.15 -9.87
N ASP A 22 -14.20 2.88 -9.85
CA ASP A 22 -13.07 2.55 -8.97
C ASP A 22 -13.44 2.66 -7.49
N ALA A 23 -14.18 3.72 -7.12
CA ALA A 23 -14.65 3.90 -5.75
C ALA A 23 -15.61 2.79 -5.33
N HIS A 24 -16.46 2.32 -6.23
CA HIS A 24 -17.36 1.20 -5.97
C HIS A 24 -16.60 -0.12 -5.77
N VAL A 25 -15.59 -0.40 -6.60
CA VAL A 25 -14.77 -1.62 -6.51
C VAL A 25 -13.92 -1.63 -5.25
N LEU A 26 -13.30 -0.49 -4.89
CA LEU A 26 -12.47 -0.38 -3.69
C LEU A 26 -13.28 -0.43 -2.40
N GLY A 27 -14.51 0.11 -2.40
CA GLY A 27 -15.32 0.24 -1.21
C GLY A 27 -14.54 0.87 -0.04
N ASP A 28 -14.66 0.24 1.13
CA ASP A 28 -14.03 0.69 2.38
C ASP A 28 -12.49 0.49 2.39
N ASP A 29 -11.92 -0.29 1.48
CA ASP A 29 -10.46 -0.50 1.43
C ASP A 29 -9.70 0.76 0.99
N ALA A 30 -10.37 1.66 0.26
CA ALA A 30 -9.84 2.99 -0.05
C ALA A 30 -9.59 3.81 1.22
N GLU A 31 -10.53 3.76 2.17
CA GLU A 31 -10.39 4.48 3.45
C GLU A 31 -9.29 3.88 4.31
N LEU A 32 -9.22 2.55 4.39
CA LEU A 32 -8.15 1.85 5.10
C LEU A 32 -6.77 2.23 4.57
N LEU A 33 -6.54 2.12 3.27
CA LEU A 33 -5.24 2.45 2.66
C LEU A 33 -4.89 3.92 2.83
N ALA A 34 -5.87 4.82 2.73
CA ALA A 34 -5.68 6.24 2.99
C ALA A 34 -5.28 6.50 4.45
N ALA A 35 -5.89 5.80 5.41
CA ALA A 35 -5.53 5.90 6.83
C ALA A 35 -4.11 5.39 7.09
N LEU A 36 -3.75 4.23 6.54
CA LEU A 36 -2.40 3.66 6.68
C LEU A 36 -1.32 4.59 6.08
N LEU A 37 -1.58 5.15 4.88
CA LEU A 37 -0.69 6.13 4.26
C LEU A 37 -0.60 7.42 5.10
N GLY A 38 -1.73 7.90 5.62
CA GLY A 38 -1.79 9.05 6.51
C GLY A 38 -0.92 8.86 7.75
N GLN A 39 -0.95 7.68 8.36
CA GLN A 39 -0.11 7.34 9.50
C GLN A 39 1.37 7.26 9.15
N ALA A 40 1.72 6.68 7.99
CA ALA A 40 3.10 6.69 7.50
C ALA A 40 3.63 8.13 7.29
N LEU A 41 2.81 9.02 6.72
CA LEU A 41 3.15 10.43 6.56
C LEU A 41 3.31 11.16 7.90
N HIS A 42 2.44 10.85 8.87
CA HIS A 42 2.55 11.38 10.23
C HIS A 42 3.85 10.94 10.91
N GLY A 43 4.21 9.66 10.83
CA GLY A 43 5.47 9.13 11.34
C GLY A 43 6.69 9.85 10.76
N ILE A 44 6.70 10.11 9.44
CA ILE A 44 7.76 10.91 8.80
C ILE A 44 7.84 12.33 9.40
N ALA A 45 6.69 12.96 9.67
CA ALA A 45 6.66 14.30 10.25
C ALA A 45 7.20 14.31 11.69
N LEU A 46 6.84 13.33 12.51
CA LEU A 46 7.35 13.20 13.88
C LEU A 46 8.87 12.96 13.91
N LEU A 47 9.36 12.06 13.05
CA LEU A 47 10.80 11.78 12.89
C LEU A 47 11.56 13.04 12.47
N ARG A 48 11.07 13.78 11.47
CA ARG A 48 11.72 15.00 10.98
C ARG A 48 11.71 16.14 12.00
N ALA A 49 10.69 16.18 12.87
CA ALA A 49 10.60 17.18 13.92
C ALA A 49 11.35 16.79 15.20
N GLY A 50 11.87 15.56 15.31
CA GLY A 50 12.51 15.06 16.53
C GLY A 50 11.56 14.96 17.73
N ARG A 51 10.25 14.76 17.48
CA ARG A 51 9.19 14.78 18.50
C ARG A 51 8.54 13.41 18.75
N ALA A 52 9.04 12.35 18.13
CA ALA A 52 8.45 11.03 18.26
C ALA A 52 8.74 10.44 19.66
N SER A 53 7.69 10.13 20.41
CA SER A 53 7.78 9.28 21.59
C SER A 53 7.98 7.81 21.20
N VAL A 54 8.31 6.94 22.16
CA VAL A 54 8.41 5.48 21.90
C VAL A 54 7.08 4.90 21.45
N GLU A 55 5.96 5.42 21.98
CA GLU A 55 4.62 5.00 21.60
C GLU A 55 4.30 5.41 20.16
N ASP A 56 4.58 6.67 19.79
CA ASP A 56 4.41 7.15 18.41
C ASP A 56 5.25 6.32 17.41
N LEU A 57 6.49 5.98 17.80
CA LEU A 57 7.35 5.14 16.98
C LEU A 57 6.81 3.73 16.82
N THR A 58 6.23 3.16 17.88
CA THR A 58 5.65 1.81 17.86
C THR A 58 4.44 1.77 16.93
N GLU A 59 3.51 2.72 17.08
CA GLU A 59 2.34 2.83 16.20
C GLU A 59 2.76 3.04 14.74
N ALA A 60 3.72 3.94 14.48
CA ALA A 60 4.22 4.17 13.13
C ALA A 60 4.83 2.91 12.50
N ILE A 61 5.56 2.10 13.28
CA ILE A 61 6.14 0.83 12.81
C ILE A 61 5.04 -0.17 12.46
N GLU A 62 4.02 -0.33 13.32
CA GLU A 62 2.92 -1.25 13.07
C GLU A 62 2.16 -0.87 11.80
N ARG A 63 1.76 0.39 11.67
CA ARG A 63 0.99 0.87 10.51
C ARG A 63 1.78 0.85 9.21
N THR A 64 3.08 1.16 9.25
CA THR A 64 3.92 1.05 8.05
C THR A 64 4.18 -0.40 7.67
N THR A 65 4.28 -1.32 8.63
CA THR A 65 4.37 -2.77 8.36
C THR A 65 3.11 -3.27 7.67
N GLU A 66 1.93 -2.93 8.21
CA GLU A 66 0.64 -3.29 7.63
C GLU A 66 0.47 -2.76 6.20
N LEU A 67 0.90 -1.52 5.94
CA LEU A 67 0.92 -0.93 4.60
C LEU A 67 1.85 -1.69 3.66
N MET A 68 3.06 -2.04 4.10
CA MET A 68 4.02 -2.77 3.27
C MET A 68 3.53 -4.17 2.89
N GLU A 69 2.86 -4.87 3.80
CA GLU A 69 2.27 -6.18 3.54
C GLU A 69 1.20 -6.10 2.43
N ARG A 70 0.30 -5.11 2.53
CA ARG A 70 -0.73 -4.86 1.51
C ARG A 70 -0.14 -4.46 0.16
N LEU A 71 0.83 -3.55 0.15
CA LEU A 71 1.51 -3.15 -1.09
C LEU A 71 2.25 -4.34 -1.74
N ASN A 72 2.80 -5.25 -0.94
CA ASN A 72 3.43 -6.45 -1.46
C ASN A 72 2.39 -7.44 -2.03
N GLY A 73 1.25 -7.62 -1.36
CA GLY A 73 0.11 -8.41 -1.87
C GLY A 73 -0.38 -7.89 -3.21
N ILE A 74 -0.67 -6.58 -3.31
CA ILE A 74 -1.06 -5.91 -4.56
C ILE A 74 -0.03 -6.17 -5.66
N ARG A 75 1.26 -5.89 -5.39
CA ARG A 75 2.33 -6.09 -6.39
C ARG A 75 2.41 -7.54 -6.86
N ARG A 76 2.25 -8.52 -5.96
CA ARG A 76 2.31 -9.94 -6.32
C ARG A 76 1.10 -10.35 -7.16
N ALA A 77 -0.10 -9.89 -6.79
CA ALA A 77 -1.32 -10.06 -7.59
C ALA A 77 -1.18 -9.46 -8.99
N GLU A 78 -0.68 -8.22 -9.11
CA GLU A 78 -0.40 -7.58 -10.40
C GLU A 78 0.57 -8.39 -11.28
N VAL A 79 1.62 -8.97 -10.68
CA VAL A 79 2.58 -9.80 -11.42
C VAL A 79 1.94 -11.09 -11.92
N ARG A 80 1.05 -11.71 -11.13
CA ARG A 80 0.29 -12.90 -11.53
C ARG A 80 -0.71 -12.56 -12.64
N GLU A 81 -1.41 -11.45 -12.54
CA GLU A 81 -2.36 -11.00 -13.55
C GLU A 81 -1.64 -10.65 -14.87
N PHE A 82 -0.54 -9.90 -14.80
CA PHE A 82 0.33 -9.66 -15.94
C PHE A 82 0.83 -10.95 -16.60
N ALA A 83 1.10 -11.98 -15.78
CA ALA A 83 1.50 -13.30 -16.25
C ALA A 83 0.35 -14.04 -16.96
N ALA A 84 -0.87 -13.99 -16.42
CA ALA A 84 -2.09 -14.58 -16.98
C ALA A 84 -2.45 -13.95 -18.34
N GLN A 85 -2.27 -12.64 -18.47
CA GLN A 85 -2.43 -11.89 -19.72
C GLN A 85 -1.29 -12.11 -20.74
N LYS A 86 -0.40 -13.10 -20.49
CA LYS A 86 0.75 -13.45 -21.36
C LYS A 86 1.71 -12.27 -21.60
N GLY A 87 1.82 -11.36 -20.64
CA GLY A 87 2.77 -10.24 -20.70
C GLY A 87 4.22 -10.70 -20.86
N THR A 88 5.00 -9.95 -21.65
CA THR A 88 6.38 -10.34 -21.99
C THR A 88 7.36 -10.11 -20.84
N HIS A 89 8.37 -10.97 -20.69
CA HIS A 89 9.40 -10.80 -19.65
C HIS A 89 10.22 -9.50 -19.80
N GLY A 90 10.34 -8.96 -21.02
CA GLY A 90 11.01 -7.68 -21.26
C GLY A 90 10.19 -6.50 -20.72
N ALA A 91 8.86 -6.54 -20.91
CA ALA A 91 7.97 -5.55 -20.32
C ALA A 91 7.93 -5.68 -18.78
N LEU A 92 7.88 -6.90 -18.26
CA LEU A 92 7.95 -7.13 -16.81
C LEU A 92 9.27 -6.64 -16.21
N ALA A 93 10.41 -6.87 -16.88
CA ALA A 93 11.69 -6.36 -16.41
C ALA A 93 11.70 -4.83 -16.31
N ARG A 94 11.14 -4.12 -17.31
CA ARG A 94 11.01 -2.67 -17.26
C ARG A 94 10.11 -2.21 -16.11
N ALA A 95 8.94 -2.82 -15.94
CA ALA A 95 8.00 -2.49 -14.86
C ALA A 95 8.60 -2.72 -13.47
N MET A 96 9.38 -3.78 -13.30
CA MET A 96 10.07 -4.11 -12.05
C MET A 96 11.42 -3.38 -11.86
N HIS A 97 11.77 -2.46 -12.76
CA HIS A 97 13.07 -1.77 -12.80
C HIS A 97 14.28 -2.73 -12.75
N LEU A 98 14.19 -3.86 -13.46
CA LEU A 98 15.24 -4.87 -13.58
C LEU A 98 16.01 -4.70 -14.89
N THR A 99 17.34 -4.79 -14.78
CA THR A 99 18.25 -4.72 -15.94
C THR A 99 18.23 -5.98 -16.80
N SER A 100 17.75 -7.12 -16.26
CA SER A 100 17.78 -8.42 -16.92
C SER A 100 16.39 -9.02 -17.09
N ARG A 101 16.06 -9.36 -18.35
CA ARG A 101 14.88 -10.15 -18.71
C ARG A 101 14.89 -11.52 -18.02
N ALA A 102 16.06 -12.14 -17.90
CA ALA A 102 16.20 -13.45 -17.25
C ALA A 102 15.87 -13.36 -15.76
N THR A 103 16.26 -12.27 -15.08
CA THR A 103 15.91 -12.03 -13.67
C THR A 103 14.40 -11.86 -13.50
N ALA A 104 13.74 -11.07 -14.37
CA ALA A 104 12.29 -10.91 -14.34
C ALA A 104 11.56 -12.24 -14.58
N GLN A 105 12.03 -13.03 -15.56
CA GLN A 105 11.50 -14.37 -15.82
C GLN A 105 11.68 -15.30 -14.61
N SER A 106 12.86 -15.28 -13.97
CA SER A 106 13.15 -16.10 -12.79
C SER A 106 12.23 -15.74 -11.62
N ARG A 107 12.09 -14.43 -11.31
CA ARG A 107 11.20 -13.94 -10.24
C ARG A 107 9.74 -14.28 -10.48
N ARG A 108 9.24 -14.07 -11.71
CA ARG A 108 7.89 -14.50 -12.10
C ARG A 108 7.70 -16.00 -11.89
N ARG A 109 8.66 -16.82 -12.32
CA ARG A 109 8.57 -18.28 -12.17
C ARG A 109 8.59 -18.73 -10.71
N ALA A 110 9.39 -18.07 -9.86
CA ALA A 110 9.40 -18.34 -8.43
C ALA A 110 8.02 -18.01 -7.83
N LEU A 111 7.51 -16.80 -8.09
CA LEU A 111 6.19 -16.36 -7.61
C LEU A 111 5.06 -17.31 -8.04
N LEU A 112 5.02 -17.71 -9.32
CA LEU A 112 3.97 -18.59 -9.85
C LEU A 112 4.00 -20.02 -9.28
N ARG A 113 5.04 -20.41 -8.55
CA ARG A 113 5.08 -21.70 -7.82
C ARG A 113 4.52 -21.60 -6.41
N GLU A 114 4.41 -20.38 -5.88
CA GLU A 114 3.84 -20.12 -4.56
C GLU A 114 2.32 -20.03 -4.67
N VAL A 115 1.62 -20.52 -3.65
CA VAL A 115 0.19 -20.26 -3.46
C VAL A 115 0.02 -18.75 -3.18
N PRO A 116 -1.01 -18.07 -3.74
CA PRO A 116 -1.32 -16.70 -3.35
C PRO A 116 -1.43 -16.58 -1.82
N ASP A 117 -0.83 -15.54 -1.26
CA ASP A 117 -0.98 -15.24 0.16
C ASP A 117 -2.27 -14.47 0.44
N VAL A 118 -2.60 -14.30 1.73
CA VAL A 118 -3.82 -13.63 2.19
C VAL A 118 -3.94 -12.20 1.66
N MET A 119 -2.82 -11.48 1.52
CA MET A 119 -2.83 -10.11 1.01
C MET A 119 -2.96 -10.07 -0.53
N GLU A 120 -2.48 -11.09 -1.24
CA GLU A 120 -2.76 -11.27 -2.66
C GLU A 120 -4.25 -11.55 -2.90
N GLU A 121 -4.86 -12.45 -2.12
CA GLU A 121 -6.29 -12.78 -2.19
C GLU A 121 -7.18 -11.58 -1.86
N TRP A 122 -6.83 -10.82 -0.81
CA TRP A 122 -7.48 -9.56 -0.50
C TRP A 122 -7.38 -8.56 -1.66
N ALA A 123 -6.20 -8.40 -2.27
CA ALA A 123 -5.99 -7.43 -3.35
C ALA A 123 -6.84 -7.70 -4.61
N VAL A 124 -7.27 -8.94 -4.83
CA VAL A 124 -8.16 -9.32 -5.94
C VAL A 124 -9.64 -9.44 -5.53
N GLY A 125 -9.97 -9.10 -4.28
CA GLY A 125 -11.34 -9.14 -3.75
C GLY A 125 -11.85 -10.56 -3.43
N GLU A 126 -10.97 -11.56 -3.33
CA GLU A 126 -11.34 -12.94 -2.99
C GLU A 126 -11.49 -13.17 -1.48
N ARG A 127 -10.98 -12.24 -0.65
CA ARG A 127 -11.03 -12.34 0.81
C ARG A 127 -11.29 -10.98 1.46
N ASP A 128 -12.24 -10.95 2.39
CA ASP A 128 -12.44 -9.80 3.28
C ASP A 128 -11.51 -9.92 4.49
N TRP A 129 -10.64 -8.94 4.68
CA TRP A 129 -9.68 -8.92 5.78
C TRP A 129 -10.33 -8.65 7.15
N ARG A 130 -11.60 -8.22 7.18
CA ARG A 130 -12.34 -7.92 8.43
C ARG A 130 -12.92 -9.15 9.15
N GLN A 131 -12.77 -10.35 8.58
CA GLN A 131 -13.38 -11.58 9.13
C GLN A 131 -12.40 -12.56 9.79
N ASP A 132 -11.11 -12.21 9.87
CA ASP A 132 -10.09 -12.94 10.65
C ASP A 132 -9.79 -12.18 11.97
#